data_AF-A0A1V2B0E2-F1
#
_entry.id   AF-A0A1V2B0E2-F1
#
_cell.length_a   1.000
_cell.length_b   1.000
_cell.length_c   1.000
_cell.angle_alpha   90.00
_cell.angle_beta   90.00
_cell.angle_gamma   90.00
#
_symmetry.space_group_name_H-M   'P 1'
#
loop_
_entity.id
_entity.type
_entity.pdbx_description
1 polymer ?
#
loop_
_entity_poly.entity_id
_entity_poly.type
_entity_poly.pdbx_seq_one_letter_code
_entity_poly.pdbx_strand_id
1 'polypeptide(L)'
;MLAFGKGDMVYYNNAIYFYLHFQYNGWFTFAVMALFFWAAPRFHIYLAPNFSKVFVILMAIACIPAYCLSMLWSHPAGWIYTIAGAAGMIQLAALVFLILAVPVIKNLHPLWVLASLAFIIKIVLQVLTLVTALGRFAYGFRPVVIGYLHLVVLGFVSFLILGFLILNKLVKGNKGGLMIFITGVIANEVILMTQCVMAYFWGSGTPTVVYWLFGAGVVMMTGIGVMVAKGRSY
;
A
#
# COMPACT_ATOMS: atom_id res chain seq x y z
N MET A 1 -0.84 9.98 41.77
CA MET A 1 -1.93 10.48 40.90
C MET A 1 -1.37 10.71 39.51
N LEU A 2 -1.72 9.84 38.56
CA LEU A 2 -1.93 10.14 37.14
C LEU A 2 -2.88 9.04 36.65
N ALA A 3 -4.16 9.40 36.56
CA ALA A 3 -5.24 8.51 36.23
C ALA A 3 -5.27 8.26 34.72
N PHE A 4 -4.85 7.09 34.27
CA PHE A 4 -5.27 6.55 32.98
C PHE A 4 -6.31 5.47 33.25
N GLY A 5 -7.57 5.91 33.28
CA GLY A 5 -8.71 5.02 33.17
C GLY A 5 -8.62 4.29 31.82
N LYS A 6 -8.91 2.99 31.82
CA LYS A 6 -8.95 2.11 30.65
C LYS A 6 -9.80 2.63 29.45
N GLY A 7 -10.54 3.73 29.59
CA GLY A 7 -11.35 4.35 28.54
C GLY A 7 -10.57 5.14 27.47
N ASP A 8 -9.37 5.64 27.77
CA ASP A 8 -8.64 6.53 26.84
C ASP A 8 -7.89 5.79 25.72
N MET A 9 -7.64 4.49 25.86
CA MET A 9 -6.86 3.71 24.89
C MET A 9 -7.57 3.54 23.55
N VAL A 10 -8.90 3.46 23.55
CA VAL A 10 -9.69 3.26 22.31
C VAL A 10 -9.71 4.53 21.47
N TYR A 11 -9.97 5.69 22.08
CA TYR A 11 -9.96 6.97 21.38
C TYR A 11 -8.55 7.33 20.89
N TYR A 12 -7.52 7.08 21.70
CA TYR A 12 -6.13 7.26 21.30
C TYR A 12 -5.74 6.41 20.09
N ASN A 13 -6.04 5.11 20.10
CA ASN A 13 -5.77 4.23 18.97
C ASN A 13 -6.58 4.64 17.73
N ASN A 14 -7.84 5.03 17.90
CA ASN A 14 -8.66 5.52 16.79
C ASN A 14 -8.10 6.79 16.17
N ALA A 15 -7.52 7.70 16.96
CA ALA A 15 -6.84 8.89 16.45
C ALA A 15 -5.57 8.52 15.65
N ILE A 16 -4.79 7.53 16.11
CA ILE A 16 -3.65 7.00 15.35
C ILE A 16 -4.12 6.39 14.03
N TYR A 17 -5.17 5.55 14.05
CA TYR A 17 -5.73 4.96 12.84
C TYR A 17 -6.34 6.00 11.90
N PHE A 18 -6.91 7.09 12.43
CA PHE A 18 -7.38 8.22 11.65
C PHE A 18 -6.23 8.85 10.88
N TYR A 19 -5.16 9.22 11.60
CA TYR A 19 -3.96 9.81 11.01
C TYR A 19 -3.37 8.89 9.93
N LEU A 20 -3.14 7.62 10.27
CA LEU A 20 -2.59 6.65 9.33
C LEU A 20 -3.48 6.49 8.10
N HIS A 21 -4.80 6.31 8.28
CA HIS A 21 -5.74 6.14 7.17
C HIS A 21 -5.68 7.33 6.20
N PHE A 22 -5.82 8.56 6.68
CA PHE A 22 -5.76 9.73 5.80
C PHE A 22 -4.36 9.99 5.23
N GLN A 23 -3.30 9.54 5.90
CA GLN A 23 -1.94 9.63 5.38
C GLN A 23 -1.73 8.71 4.17
N TYR A 24 -1.94 7.40 4.31
CA TYR A 24 -1.60 6.45 3.25
C TYR A 24 -2.76 6.17 2.28
N ASN A 25 -4.02 6.15 2.72
CA ASN A 25 -5.18 5.99 1.82
C ASN A 25 -5.61 7.31 1.18
N GLY A 26 -5.43 8.42 1.89
CA GLY A 26 -5.67 9.76 1.37
C GLY A 26 -4.43 10.30 0.67
N TRP A 27 -3.63 11.07 1.41
CA TRP A 27 -2.56 11.91 0.88
C TRP A 27 -1.62 11.17 -0.07
N PHE A 28 -0.98 10.07 0.37
CA PHE A 28 -0.02 9.35 -0.47
C PHE A 28 -0.68 8.75 -1.71
N THR A 29 -1.82 8.08 -1.56
CA THR A 29 -2.49 7.43 -2.70
C THR A 29 -2.91 8.45 -3.75
N PHE A 30 -3.54 9.56 -3.36
CA PHE A 30 -3.95 10.59 -4.32
C PHE A 30 -2.74 11.28 -4.96
N ALA A 31 -1.68 11.58 -4.19
CA ALA A 31 -0.48 12.22 -4.72
C ALA A 31 0.22 11.36 -5.77
N VAL A 32 0.47 10.08 -5.49
CA VAL A 32 1.15 9.19 -6.45
C VAL A 32 0.26 8.84 -7.65
N MET A 33 -1.06 8.74 -7.47
CA MET A 33 -1.99 8.53 -8.58
C MET A 33 -2.07 9.75 -9.49
N ALA A 34 -2.09 10.96 -8.92
CA ALA A 34 -2.03 12.20 -9.71
C ALA A 34 -0.73 12.27 -10.52
N LEU A 35 0.40 11.87 -9.92
CA LEU A 35 1.69 11.79 -10.58
C LEU A 35 1.68 10.77 -11.73
N PHE A 36 1.07 9.60 -11.51
CA PHE A 36 0.90 8.56 -12.52
C PHE A 36 0.06 9.05 -13.71
N PHE A 37 -1.11 9.64 -13.46
CA PHE A 37 -1.98 10.16 -14.52
C PHE A 37 -1.35 11.32 -15.30
N TRP A 38 -0.54 12.16 -14.65
CA TRP A 38 0.22 13.21 -15.33
C TRP A 38 1.35 12.65 -16.20
N ALA A 39 2.04 11.61 -15.73
CA ALA A 39 3.17 11.01 -16.43
C ALA A 39 2.73 10.10 -17.59
N ALA A 40 1.63 9.36 -17.44
CA ALA A 40 1.18 8.34 -18.37
C ALA A 40 1.06 8.81 -19.84
N PRO A 41 0.45 9.97 -20.17
CA PRO A 41 0.38 10.45 -21.55
C PRO A 41 1.75 10.72 -22.18
N ARG A 42 2.76 11.11 -21.38
CA ARG A 42 4.12 11.40 -21.84
C ARG A 42 4.90 10.15 -22.23
N PHE A 43 4.47 8.99 -21.76
CA PHE A 43 5.06 7.68 -22.06
C PHE A 43 4.18 6.84 -22.98
N HIS A 44 3.35 7.51 -23.80
CA HIS A 44 2.46 6.88 -24.79
C HIS A 44 1.44 5.92 -24.18
N ILE A 45 1.06 6.12 -22.91
CA ILE A 45 -0.06 5.40 -22.28
C ILE A 45 -1.32 6.24 -22.50
N TYR A 46 -2.20 5.73 -23.36
CA TYR A 46 -3.49 6.35 -23.61
C TYR A 46 -4.46 6.02 -22.48
N LEU A 47 -4.73 7.01 -21.64
CA LEU A 47 -5.73 6.95 -20.59
C LEU A 47 -7.08 7.35 -21.14
N ALA A 48 -8.12 6.57 -20.84
CA ALA A 48 -9.49 7.00 -21.10
C ALA A 48 -9.87 8.10 -20.08
N PRO A 49 -10.09 9.35 -20.49
CA PRO A 49 -10.25 10.48 -19.57
C PRO A 49 -11.52 10.37 -18.73
N ASN A 50 -12.59 9.80 -19.27
CA ASN A 50 -13.85 9.62 -18.56
C ASN A 50 -13.71 8.60 -17.44
N PHE A 51 -13.12 7.42 -17.70
CA PHE A 51 -12.91 6.38 -16.69
C PHE A 51 -11.90 6.81 -15.61
N SER A 52 -10.84 7.52 -16.00
CA SER A 52 -9.84 8.04 -15.05
C SER A 52 -10.46 9.05 -14.07
N LYS A 53 -11.32 9.95 -14.56
CA LYS A 53 -12.06 10.91 -13.70
C LYS A 53 -12.99 10.19 -12.73
N VAL A 54 -13.76 9.21 -13.23
CA VAL A 54 -14.68 8.42 -12.39
C VAL A 54 -13.90 7.69 -11.30
N PHE A 55 -12.77 7.05 -11.62
CA PHE A 55 -11.90 6.42 -10.64
C PHE A 55 -11.50 7.37 -9.49
N VAL A 56 -10.99 8.57 -9.83
CA VAL A 56 -10.52 9.54 -8.83
C VAL A 56 -11.69 10.00 -7.94
N ILE A 57 -12.85 10.27 -8.53
CA ILE A 57 -14.04 10.70 -7.78
C ILE A 57 -14.52 9.60 -6.84
N LEU A 58 -14.63 8.36 -7.31
CA LEU A 58 -15.05 7.23 -6.48
C LEU A 58 -14.07 6.98 -5.33
N MET A 59 -12.76 7.04 -5.61
CA MET A 59 -11.74 6.93 -4.56
C MET A 59 -11.85 8.06 -3.53
N ALA A 60 -12.10 9.30 -3.96
CA ALA A 60 -12.24 10.45 -3.06
C ALA A 60 -13.48 10.31 -2.17
N ILE A 61 -14.63 9.97 -2.76
CA ILE A 61 -15.87 9.72 -2.03
C ILE A 61 -15.71 8.55 -1.06
N ALA A 62 -15.01 7.48 -1.46
CA ALA A 62 -14.80 6.32 -0.61
C ALA A 62 -13.77 6.58 0.51
N CYS A 63 -12.79 7.46 0.31
CA CYS A 63 -11.68 7.64 1.25
C CYS A 63 -12.16 8.07 2.64
N ILE A 64 -13.14 8.97 2.72
CA ILE A 64 -13.68 9.46 4.00
C ILE A 64 -14.41 8.34 4.77
N PRO A 65 -15.46 7.69 4.24
CA PRO A 65 -16.16 6.61 4.92
C PRO A 65 -15.29 5.36 5.08
N ALA A 66 -14.23 5.18 4.27
CA ALA A 66 -13.31 4.06 4.43
C ALA A 66 -12.53 4.10 5.75
N TYR A 67 -12.51 5.22 6.47
CA TYR A 67 -11.96 5.26 7.83
C TYR A 67 -12.70 4.31 8.77
N CYS A 68 -14.00 4.07 8.55
CA CYS A 68 -14.78 3.09 9.30
C CYS A 68 -14.19 1.67 9.22
N LEU A 69 -13.50 1.31 8.13
CA LEU A 69 -12.79 0.04 8.06
C LEU A 69 -11.65 -0.02 9.09
N SER A 70 -10.94 1.09 9.31
CA SER A 70 -9.86 1.17 10.30
C SER A 70 -10.38 1.19 11.74
N MET A 71 -11.69 1.35 11.97
CA MET A 71 -12.33 1.27 13.29
C MET A 71 -12.87 -0.14 13.63
N LEU A 72 -12.89 -1.08 12.67
CA LEU A 72 -13.49 -2.41 12.86
C LEU A 72 -12.86 -3.22 14.01
N TRP A 73 -11.62 -2.88 14.39
CA TRP A 73 -10.88 -3.52 15.49
C TRP A 73 -11.56 -3.37 16.85
N SER A 74 -12.30 -2.27 17.09
CA SER A 74 -12.89 -1.97 18.40
C SER A 74 -14.32 -2.51 18.56
N HIS A 75 -14.76 -3.40 17.67
CA HIS A 75 -16.14 -3.91 17.60
C HIS A 75 -17.20 -2.80 17.70
N PRO A 76 -17.20 -1.83 16.74
CA PRO A 76 -18.10 -0.69 16.77
C PRO A 76 -19.57 -1.08 16.53
N ALA A 77 -20.49 -0.13 16.68
CA ALA A 77 -21.91 -0.34 16.41
C ALA A 77 -22.15 -0.78 14.94
N GLY A 78 -23.24 -1.53 14.72
CA GLY A 78 -23.53 -2.15 13.41
C GLY A 78 -23.61 -1.19 12.22
N TRP A 79 -23.96 0.08 12.45
CA TRP A 79 -23.97 1.10 11.39
C TRP A 79 -22.56 1.45 10.88
N ILE A 80 -21.52 1.27 11.71
CA ILE A 80 -20.13 1.48 11.27
C ILE A 80 -19.71 0.35 10.31
N TYR A 81 -20.18 -0.88 10.56
CA TYR A 81 -19.94 -2.02 9.66
C TYR A 81 -20.60 -1.81 8.28
N THR A 82 -21.81 -1.23 8.23
CA THR A 82 -22.49 -0.98 6.94
C THR A 82 -21.79 0.13 6.14
N ILE A 83 -21.37 1.22 6.79
CA ILE A 83 -20.58 2.28 6.14
C ILE A 83 -19.23 1.74 5.65
N ALA A 84 -18.56 0.93 6.48
CA ALA A 84 -17.30 0.27 6.11
C ALA A 84 -17.48 -0.65 4.90
N GLY A 85 -18.54 -1.46 4.87
CA GLY A 85 -18.87 -2.31 3.72
C GLY A 85 -19.13 -1.50 2.45
N ALA A 86 -19.96 -0.45 2.55
CA ALA A 86 -20.26 0.42 1.42
C ALA A 86 -18.99 1.10 0.86
N ALA A 87 -18.13 1.62 1.74
CA ALA A 87 -16.87 2.24 1.34
C ALA A 87 -15.94 1.24 0.63
N GLY A 88 -15.80 0.02 1.16
CA GLY A 88 -15.00 -1.04 0.52
C GLY A 88 -15.54 -1.42 -0.87
N MET A 89 -16.85 -1.50 -1.04
CA MET A 89 -17.48 -1.76 -2.34
C MET A 89 -17.25 -0.63 -3.34
N ILE A 90 -17.32 0.64 -2.90
CA ILE A 90 -16.99 1.79 -3.77
C ILE A 90 -15.52 1.76 -4.19
N GLN A 91 -14.59 1.37 -3.30
CA GLN A 91 -13.18 1.20 -3.64
C GLN A 91 -12.96 0.09 -4.67
N LEU A 92 -13.67 -1.04 -4.55
CA LEU A 92 -13.64 -2.11 -5.57
C LEU A 92 -14.20 -1.64 -6.91
N ALA A 93 -15.31 -0.91 -6.91
CA ALA A 93 -15.87 -0.33 -8.12
C ALA A 93 -14.88 0.64 -8.77
N ALA A 94 -14.22 1.50 -7.97
CA ALA A 94 -13.17 2.39 -8.46
C ALA A 94 -12.04 1.59 -9.12
N LEU A 95 -11.62 0.47 -8.52
CA LEU A 95 -10.58 -0.38 -9.10
C LEU A 95 -10.94 -0.90 -10.50
N VAL A 96 -12.20 -1.28 -10.73
CA VAL A 96 -12.68 -1.67 -12.07
C VAL A 96 -12.52 -0.52 -13.06
N PHE A 97 -12.89 0.70 -12.68
CA PHE A 97 -12.70 1.88 -13.53
C PHE A 97 -11.22 2.20 -13.80
N LEU A 98 -10.31 1.92 -12.86
CA LEU A 98 -8.87 2.05 -13.10
C LEU A 98 -8.38 1.07 -14.18
N ILE A 99 -8.84 -0.18 -14.13
CA ILE A 99 -8.49 -1.20 -15.14
C ILE A 99 -9.03 -0.78 -16.52
N LEU A 100 -10.28 -0.30 -16.58
CA LEU A 100 -10.88 0.20 -17.83
C LEU A 100 -10.22 1.49 -18.33
N ALA A 101 -9.62 2.29 -17.44
CA ALA A 101 -8.92 3.51 -17.80
C ALA A 101 -7.60 3.27 -18.54
N VAL A 102 -6.99 2.08 -18.39
CA VAL A 102 -5.71 1.70 -19.01
C VAL A 102 -5.94 0.55 -20.00
N PRO A 103 -6.58 0.80 -21.16
CA PRO A 103 -6.98 -0.25 -22.09
C PRO A 103 -5.82 -0.96 -22.79
N VAL A 104 -4.63 -0.33 -22.85
CA VAL A 104 -3.46 -0.88 -23.54
C VAL A 104 -2.23 -0.81 -22.64
N ILE A 105 -1.75 -1.97 -22.21
CA ILE A 105 -0.53 -2.15 -21.39
C ILE A 105 0.66 -2.42 -22.33
N LYS A 106 0.95 -1.51 -23.26
CA LYS A 106 2.15 -1.61 -24.11
C LYS A 106 3.27 -0.77 -23.50
N ASN A 107 4.45 -1.35 -23.32
CA ASN A 107 5.67 -0.68 -22.85
C ASN A 107 5.60 -0.07 -21.43
N LEU A 108 4.73 -0.60 -20.56
CA LEU A 108 4.66 -0.17 -19.17
C LEU A 108 5.95 -0.54 -18.42
N HIS A 109 6.51 0.44 -17.71
CA HIS A 109 7.70 0.21 -16.89
C HIS A 109 7.39 -0.81 -15.78
N PRO A 110 8.27 -1.79 -15.51
CA PRO A 110 7.99 -2.87 -14.55
C PRO A 110 7.60 -2.37 -13.16
N LEU A 111 8.17 -1.24 -12.71
CA LEU A 111 7.80 -0.62 -11.44
C LEU A 111 6.33 -0.18 -11.39
N TRP A 112 5.78 0.33 -12.49
CA TRP A 112 4.38 0.75 -12.53
C TRP A 112 3.44 -0.46 -12.53
N VAL A 113 3.84 -1.57 -13.15
CA VAL A 113 3.11 -2.84 -13.07
C VAL A 113 3.10 -3.38 -11.64
N LEU A 114 4.28 -3.43 -10.99
CA LEU A 114 4.40 -3.87 -9.60
C LEU A 114 3.62 -2.97 -8.64
N ALA A 115 3.65 -1.65 -8.85
CA ALA A 115 2.88 -0.72 -8.02
C ALA A 115 1.37 -0.88 -8.20
N SER A 116 0.90 -1.05 -9.44
CA SER A 116 -0.51 -1.35 -9.72
C SER A 116 -0.95 -2.66 -9.07
N LEU A 117 -0.09 -3.69 -9.11
CA LEU A 117 -0.35 -4.96 -8.42
C LEU A 117 -0.43 -4.75 -6.90
N ALA A 118 0.51 -4.02 -6.30
CA ALA A 118 0.48 -3.68 -4.87
C ALA A 118 -0.78 -2.89 -4.50
N PHE A 119 -1.24 -1.98 -5.37
CA PHE A 119 -2.49 -1.24 -5.17
C PHE A 119 -3.73 -2.14 -5.23
N ILE A 120 -3.79 -3.09 -6.17
CA ILE A 120 -4.88 -4.09 -6.24
C ILE A 120 -4.89 -4.91 -4.95
N ILE A 121 -3.74 -5.47 -4.55
CA ILE A 121 -3.61 -6.28 -3.34
C ILE A 121 -4.02 -5.45 -2.11
N LYS A 122 -3.62 -4.18 -2.02
CA LYS A 122 -4.03 -3.26 -0.96
C LYS A 122 -5.55 -3.17 -0.83
N ILE A 123 -6.27 -2.92 -1.93
CA ILE A 123 -7.74 -2.78 -1.91
C ILE A 123 -8.40 -4.12 -1.54
N VAL A 124 -7.91 -5.23 -2.09
CA VAL A 124 -8.42 -6.57 -1.75
C VAL A 124 -8.23 -6.88 -0.27
N LEU A 125 -7.04 -6.66 0.28
CA LEU A 125 -6.76 -6.86 1.70
C LEU A 125 -7.64 -5.97 2.59
N GLN A 126 -7.86 -4.72 2.19
CA GLN A 126 -8.73 -3.80 2.91
C GLN A 126 -10.20 -4.26 2.91
N VAL A 127 -10.69 -4.87 1.83
CA VAL A 127 -12.04 -5.45 1.83
C VAL A 127 -12.10 -6.74 2.64
N LEU A 128 -11.05 -7.56 2.60
CA LEU A 128 -10.99 -8.81 3.36
C LEU A 128 -11.10 -8.60 4.88
N THR A 129 -10.71 -7.44 5.42
CA THR A 129 -10.91 -7.14 6.85
C THR A 129 -12.38 -7.01 7.26
N LEU A 130 -13.31 -6.88 6.30
CA LEU A 130 -14.76 -6.94 6.57
C LEU A 130 -15.22 -8.34 6.96
N VAL A 131 -14.50 -9.39 6.54
CA VAL A 131 -14.79 -10.77 6.95
C VAL A 131 -14.39 -10.92 8.40
N THR A 132 -15.35 -11.15 9.29
CA THR A 132 -15.17 -11.12 10.76
C THR A 132 -14.02 -11.99 11.27
N ALA A 133 -13.81 -13.18 10.68
CA ALA A 133 -12.69 -14.06 11.03
C ALA A 133 -11.33 -13.46 10.64
N LEU A 134 -11.21 -12.91 9.43
CA LEU A 134 -9.97 -12.31 8.93
C LEU A 134 -9.68 -10.96 9.59
N GLY A 135 -10.70 -10.15 9.85
CA GLY A 135 -10.56 -8.90 10.59
C GLY A 135 -10.01 -9.11 12.00
N ARG A 136 -10.55 -10.09 12.76
CA ARG A 136 -10.04 -10.42 14.10
C ARG A 136 -8.56 -10.82 14.07
N PHE A 137 -8.14 -11.59 13.07
CA PHE A 137 -6.74 -11.96 12.91
C PHE A 137 -5.87 -10.75 12.52
N ALA A 138 -6.31 -9.95 11.54
CA ALA A 138 -5.56 -8.81 11.02
C ALA A 138 -5.33 -7.74 12.09
N TYR A 139 -6.33 -7.47 12.95
CA TYR A 139 -6.18 -6.52 14.05
C TYR A 139 -5.55 -7.13 15.31
N GLY A 140 -5.71 -8.44 15.51
CA GLY A 140 -5.13 -9.15 16.65
C GLY A 140 -3.62 -9.36 16.53
N PHE A 141 -3.09 -9.47 15.32
CA PHE A 141 -1.67 -9.72 15.07
C PHE A 141 -0.99 -8.53 14.39
N ARG A 142 -0.25 -7.74 15.18
CA ARG A 142 0.46 -6.52 14.72
C ARG A 142 1.29 -6.71 13.44
N PRO A 143 2.03 -7.83 13.24
CA PRO A 143 2.78 -8.04 12.00
C PRO A 143 1.95 -8.01 10.72
N VAL A 144 0.64 -8.34 10.76
CA VAL A 144 -0.24 -8.23 9.58
C VAL A 144 -0.38 -6.78 9.14
N VAL A 145 -0.65 -5.88 10.10
CA VAL A 145 -0.76 -4.44 9.83
C VAL A 145 0.59 -3.89 9.35
N ILE A 146 1.69 -4.37 9.91
CA ILE A 146 3.05 -3.97 9.49
C ILE A 146 3.29 -4.39 8.03
N GLY A 147 2.98 -5.65 7.66
CA GLY A 147 3.06 -6.13 6.28
C GLY A 147 2.24 -5.26 5.32
N TYR A 148 0.97 -5.03 5.66
CA TYR A 148 0.10 -4.16 4.87
C TYR A 148 0.70 -2.75 4.67
N LEU A 149 1.26 -2.13 5.73
CA LEU A 149 1.89 -0.81 5.61
C LEU A 149 3.14 -0.85 4.71
N HIS A 150 3.94 -1.91 4.77
CA HIS A 150 5.11 -2.07 3.88
C HIS A 150 4.67 -2.23 2.42
N LEU A 151 3.65 -3.03 2.15
CA LEU A 151 3.07 -3.16 0.81
C LEU A 151 2.63 -1.79 0.25
N VAL A 152 1.96 -0.97 1.05
CA VAL A 152 1.47 0.34 0.61
C VAL A 152 2.61 1.34 0.42
N VAL A 153 3.53 1.45 1.38
CA VAL A 153 4.58 2.48 1.35
C VAL A 153 5.73 2.08 0.41
N LEU A 154 6.24 0.86 0.52
CA LEU A 154 7.33 0.36 -0.32
C LEU A 154 6.82 -0.15 -1.67
N GLY A 155 5.83 -1.04 -1.66
CA GLY A 155 5.36 -1.70 -2.88
C GLY A 155 4.56 -0.78 -3.80
N PHE A 156 3.75 0.12 -3.26
CA PHE A 156 2.92 1.01 -4.08
C PHE A 156 3.54 2.41 -4.24
N VAL A 157 3.71 3.15 -3.14
CA VAL A 157 4.17 4.56 -3.17
C VAL A 157 5.59 4.66 -3.72
N SER A 158 6.54 3.89 -3.17
CA SER A 158 7.95 4.00 -3.57
C SER A 158 8.20 3.53 -5.01
N PHE A 159 7.55 2.45 -5.46
CA PHE A 159 7.66 2.00 -6.85
C PHE A 159 7.08 3.00 -7.85
N LEU A 160 5.95 3.66 -7.56
CA LEU A 160 5.40 4.71 -8.42
C LEU A 160 6.34 5.91 -8.51
N ILE A 161 6.84 6.40 -7.37
CA ILE A 161 7.76 7.54 -7.33
C ILE A 161 9.06 7.19 -8.05
N LEU A 162 9.67 6.04 -7.78
CA LEU A 162 10.91 5.62 -8.43
C LEU A 162 10.72 5.45 -9.94
N GLY A 163 9.60 4.85 -10.37
CA GLY A 163 9.24 4.74 -11.77
C GLY A 163 9.11 6.11 -12.43
N PHE A 164 8.45 7.05 -11.76
CA PHE A 164 8.34 8.43 -12.23
C PHE A 164 9.72 9.11 -12.38
N LEU A 165 10.60 8.98 -11.39
CA LEU A 165 11.94 9.59 -11.43
C LEU A 165 12.81 9.05 -12.56
N ILE A 166 12.77 7.72 -12.78
CA ILE A 166 13.53 7.06 -13.85
C ILE A 166 12.99 7.48 -15.22
N LEU A 167 11.67 7.50 -15.39
CA LEU A 167 11.02 7.83 -16.65
C LEU A 167 11.24 9.30 -17.05
N ASN A 168 11.27 10.23 -16.09
CA ASN A 168 11.63 11.64 -16.32
C ASN A 168 13.16 11.88 -16.40
N LYS A 169 13.99 10.83 -16.41
CA LYS A 169 15.45 10.91 -16.46
C LYS A 169 16.09 11.70 -15.31
N LEU A 170 15.38 11.87 -14.20
CA LEU A 170 15.89 12.54 -12.99
C LEU A 170 16.89 11.64 -12.24
N VAL A 171 16.75 10.32 -12.41
CA VAL A 171 17.68 9.31 -11.90
C VAL A 171 18.07 8.40 -13.05
N LYS A 172 19.38 8.16 -13.25
CA LYS A 172 19.85 7.13 -14.19
C LYS A 172 19.49 5.76 -13.62
N GLY A 173 18.43 5.16 -14.15
CA GLY A 173 17.95 3.84 -13.72
C GLY A 173 18.88 2.71 -14.14
N ASN A 174 19.90 2.42 -13.35
CA ASN A 174 20.73 1.24 -13.57
C ASN A 174 19.91 -0.04 -13.31
N LYS A 175 19.77 -0.89 -14.32
CA LYS A 175 19.05 -2.17 -14.25
C LYS A 175 19.49 -3.03 -13.06
N GLY A 176 20.80 -3.07 -12.75
CA GLY A 176 21.31 -3.85 -11.63
C GLY A 176 20.86 -3.34 -10.26
N GLY A 177 21.00 -2.03 -10.01
CA GLY A 177 20.56 -1.43 -8.74
C GLY A 177 19.04 -1.48 -8.56
N LEU A 178 18.31 -1.31 -9.66
CA LEU A 178 16.85 -1.43 -9.67
C LEU A 178 16.39 -2.86 -9.33
N MET A 179 17.01 -3.88 -9.92
CA MET A 179 16.67 -5.27 -9.62
C MET A 179 16.98 -5.62 -8.16
N ILE A 180 18.13 -5.21 -7.63
CA ILE A 180 18.49 -5.43 -6.21
C ILE A 180 17.45 -4.78 -5.29
N PHE A 181 17.04 -3.53 -5.59
CA PHE A 181 16.02 -2.84 -4.81
C PHE A 181 14.68 -3.57 -4.85
N ILE A 182 14.20 -3.97 -6.03
CA ILE A 182 12.95 -4.72 -6.19
C ILE A 182 13.01 -6.05 -5.43
N THR A 183 14.12 -6.78 -5.53
CA THR A 183 14.32 -8.04 -4.79
C THR A 183 14.28 -7.82 -3.28
N GLY A 184 14.89 -6.74 -2.77
CA GLY A 184 14.82 -6.39 -1.36
C GLY A 184 13.40 -6.11 -0.88
N VAL A 185 12.61 -5.36 -1.66
CA VAL A 185 11.20 -5.07 -1.34
C VAL A 185 10.36 -6.36 -1.35
N ILE A 186 10.51 -7.20 -2.38
CA ILE A 186 9.77 -8.47 -2.48
C ILE A 186 10.17 -9.41 -1.34
N ALA A 187 11.46 -9.51 -1.02
CA ALA A 187 11.94 -10.32 0.10
C ALA A 187 11.33 -9.85 1.43
N ASN A 188 11.31 -8.53 1.67
CA ASN A 188 10.69 -7.96 2.87
C ASN A 188 9.22 -8.36 2.99
N GLU A 189 8.46 -8.24 1.90
CA GLU A 189 7.03 -8.57 1.88
C GLU A 189 6.79 -10.07 2.08
N VAL A 190 7.59 -10.93 1.43
CA VAL A 190 7.51 -12.39 1.58
C VAL A 190 7.84 -12.82 3.01
N ILE A 191 8.83 -12.20 3.65
CA ILE A 191 9.19 -12.50 5.04
C ILE A 191 8.03 -12.15 5.97
N LEU A 192 7.42 -10.96 5.83
CA LEU A 192 6.27 -10.54 6.63
C LEU A 192 5.04 -11.42 6.37
N MET A 193 4.76 -11.76 5.11
CA MET A 193 3.65 -12.64 4.75
C MET A 193 3.82 -14.03 5.35
N THR A 194 5.03 -14.61 5.27
CA THR A 194 5.36 -15.91 5.87
C THR A 194 5.17 -15.88 7.38
N GLN A 195 5.63 -14.80 8.04
CA GLN A 195 5.41 -14.61 9.47
C GLN A 195 3.92 -14.59 9.84
N CYS A 196 3.09 -13.93 9.04
CA CYS A 196 1.64 -13.87 9.25
C CYS A 196 0.98 -15.25 9.06
N VAL A 197 1.34 -15.97 8.01
CA VAL A 197 0.81 -17.32 7.75
C VAL A 197 1.21 -18.28 8.87
N MET A 198 2.47 -18.27 9.29
CA MET A 198 2.93 -19.09 10.41
C MET A 198 2.20 -18.75 11.71
N ALA A 199 1.98 -17.46 12.00
CA ALA A 199 1.24 -17.05 13.19
C ALA A 199 -0.24 -17.49 13.16
N TYR A 200 -0.87 -17.51 11.98
CA TYR A 200 -2.25 -17.97 11.82
C TYR A 200 -2.42 -19.47 12.11
N PHE A 201 -1.50 -20.30 11.60
CA PHE A 201 -1.60 -21.76 11.73
C PHE A 201 -0.93 -22.33 12.99
N TRP A 202 0.19 -21.78 13.42
CA TRP A 202 1.00 -22.28 14.53
C TRP A 202 1.00 -21.39 15.79
N GLY A 203 0.33 -20.24 15.77
CA GLY A 203 0.11 -19.41 16.96
C GLY A 203 1.34 -18.65 17.49
N SER A 204 2.53 -18.82 16.90
CA SER A 204 3.74 -18.09 17.30
C SER A 204 4.52 -17.59 16.10
N GLY A 205 4.83 -16.29 16.08
CA GLY A 205 5.83 -15.73 15.16
C GLY A 205 7.24 -16.06 15.63
N THR A 206 8.16 -16.35 14.71
CA THR A 206 9.54 -16.67 15.06
C THR A 206 10.32 -15.39 15.42
N PRO A 207 11.08 -15.36 16.54
CA PRO A 207 11.87 -14.19 16.94
C PRO A 207 12.95 -13.79 15.93
N THR A 208 13.34 -14.70 15.04
CA THR A 208 14.39 -14.52 14.03
C THR A 208 13.98 -13.59 12.89
N VAL A 209 12.67 -13.33 12.69
CA VAL A 209 12.17 -12.53 11.58
C VAL A 209 12.77 -11.13 11.55
N VAL A 210 13.05 -10.53 12.72
CA VAL A 210 13.65 -9.20 12.80
C VAL A 210 15.00 -9.12 12.08
N TYR A 211 15.85 -10.15 12.20
CA TYR A 211 17.14 -10.18 11.52
C TYR A 211 17.00 -10.36 10.00
N TRP A 212 15.95 -11.06 9.56
CA TRP A 212 15.68 -11.30 8.15
C TRP A 212 15.15 -10.02 7.49
N LEU A 213 14.28 -9.29 8.19
CA LEU A 213 13.82 -7.96 7.79
C LEU A 213 14.97 -6.95 7.73
N PHE A 214 15.89 -7.00 8.70
CA PHE A 214 17.10 -6.18 8.65
C PHE A 214 17.94 -6.50 7.40
N GLY A 215 18.15 -7.78 7.10
CA GLY A 215 18.82 -8.22 5.87
C GLY A 215 18.15 -7.69 4.60
N ALA A 216 16.82 -7.79 4.50
CA ALA A 216 16.05 -7.23 3.39
C ALA A 216 16.22 -5.70 3.29
N GLY A 217 16.26 -5.01 4.43
CA GLY A 217 16.56 -3.58 4.54
C GLY A 217 17.93 -3.20 3.96
N VAL A 218 18.97 -3.96 4.30
CA VAL A 218 20.33 -3.77 3.76
C VAL A 218 20.36 -4.00 2.24
N VAL A 219 19.64 -5.02 1.75
CA VAL A 219 19.52 -5.27 0.30
C VAL A 219 18.84 -4.09 -0.40
N MET A 220 17.74 -3.56 0.13
CA MET A 220 17.09 -2.37 -0.42
C MET A 220 18.03 -1.15 -0.45
N MET A 221 18.76 -0.92 0.66
CA MET A 221 19.71 0.20 0.77
C MET A 221 20.85 0.09 -0.25
N THR A 222 21.43 -1.10 -0.42
CA THR A 222 22.49 -1.34 -1.40
C THR A 222 21.99 -1.18 -2.84
N GLY A 223 20.75 -1.60 -3.14
CA GLY A 223 20.11 -1.39 -4.44
C GLY A 223 20.02 0.10 -4.80
N ILE A 224 19.51 0.93 -3.88
CA ILE A 224 19.45 2.38 -4.08
C ILE A 224 20.86 2.99 -4.20
N GLY A 225 21.78 2.59 -3.33
CA GLY A 225 23.17 3.06 -3.36
C GLY A 225 23.86 2.82 -4.71
N VAL A 226 23.66 1.64 -5.29
CA VAL A 226 24.21 1.28 -6.62
C VAL A 226 23.57 2.10 -7.75
N MET A 227 22.27 2.41 -7.67
CA MET A 227 21.64 3.29 -8.66
C MET A 227 22.21 4.71 -8.61
N VAL A 228 22.40 5.27 -7.41
CA VAL A 228 22.93 6.62 -7.24
C VAL A 228 24.41 6.71 -7.61
N ALA A 229 25.23 5.75 -7.19
CA ALA A 229 26.67 5.74 -7.44
C ALA A 229 27.00 5.66 -8.94
N LYS A 230 26.31 4.76 -9.68
CA LYS A 230 26.50 4.64 -11.13
C LYS A 230 25.80 5.76 -11.93
N GLY A 231 24.90 6.51 -11.31
CA GLY A 231 24.27 7.68 -11.91
C GLY A 231 25.22 8.88 -12.06
N ARG A 232 26.31 8.91 -11.29
CA ARG A 232 27.31 10.00 -11.24
C ARG A 232 28.47 9.88 -12.24
N SER A 233 28.49 8.88 -13.12
CA SER A 233 29.47 8.89 -14.22
C SER A 233 29.08 10.01 -15.19
N TYR A 234 29.88 11.07 -15.14
CA TYR A 234 29.90 12.23 -16.02
C TYR A 234 30.07 11.81 -17.47
#